data_AF-A0A7L4DBU5-F1
#
_entry.id   AF-A0A7L4DBU5-F1
#
_cell.length_a   1.000
_cell.length_b   1.000
_cell.length_c   1.000
_cell.angle_alpha   90.00
_cell.angle_beta   90.00
_cell.angle_gamma   90.00
#
_symmetry.space_group_name_H-M   'P 1'
#
loop_
_entity.id
_entity.type
_entity.pdbx_description
1 polymer ?
#
loop_
_entity_poly.entity_id
_entity_poly.type
_entity_poly.pdbx_seq_one_letter_code
_entity_poly.pdbx_strand_id
1 'polypeptide(L)'
;LLVGAPRDVEPANGTRTGAVYACPLTASTSDCQRLGIELKSEPDKAIIDDMWLGVTVASQRQPAGRVLACAHRYTKVLWSGSEDQRRMVGKCYVRGNDLRLNISDEWQTYHNEMCNSNMDADETGMCQMGTSAGFTANIIYFGAPGAYNWQGAWAEVGNPHPWGCPRCGSNPHLIAGTDYMLQREMWDLHDFSYPNMRNGNTYIGYTAEVGSAVLQQDAVTMVTGAPRYKHMGAVYLLSRSPQQTLQRSLLLPGHQVGSYFGSAVALADLNNDGWQDLVVGAPYYFQRKQEVGGAVYIYMNEVGGFQSNPSLVLTGPSYSAFGFAVASIGDINQDGFQDIAVGAPFEGPGKVYIYHSSAEGLLDKPRQV
;
A
#
# COMPACT_ATOMS: atom_id res chain seq x y z
N LEU A 1 16.58 -1.41 11.71
CA LEU A 1 15.14 -1.71 11.63
C LEU A 1 14.36 -0.41 11.74
N LEU A 2 13.29 -0.24 10.96
CA LEU A 2 12.35 0.89 11.09
C LEU A 2 11.02 0.36 11.60
N VAL A 3 10.43 1.03 12.59
CA VAL A 3 9.18 0.60 13.22
C VAL A 3 8.22 1.78 13.30
N GLY A 4 6.99 1.59 12.81
CA GLY A 4 5.91 2.57 12.94
C GLY A 4 5.17 2.40 14.27
N ALA A 5 4.89 3.50 14.96
CA ALA A 5 4.13 3.55 16.19
C ALA A 5 2.96 4.54 16.03
N PRO A 6 1.88 4.18 15.31
CA PRO A 6 0.83 5.12 14.88
C PRO A 6 0.05 5.77 16.03
N ARG A 7 0.13 5.25 17.25
CA ARG A 7 -0.56 5.80 18.43
C ARG A 7 0.38 6.38 19.48
N ASP A 8 1.66 6.54 19.14
CA ASP A 8 2.64 7.14 20.03
C ASP A 8 2.35 8.63 20.28
N VAL A 9 2.82 9.12 21.42
CA VAL A 9 2.60 10.49 21.89
C VAL A 9 3.87 11.31 21.70
N GLU A 10 3.74 12.48 21.09
CA GLU A 10 4.84 13.43 20.93
C GLU A 10 5.32 13.93 22.30
N PRO A 11 6.58 13.66 22.71
CA PRO A 11 7.06 14.05 24.03
C PRO A 11 7.04 15.57 24.27
N ALA A 12 7.21 16.37 23.23
CA ALA A 12 7.32 17.83 23.35
C ALA A 12 6.00 18.52 23.73
N ASN A 13 4.84 18.00 23.29
CA ASN A 13 3.54 18.66 23.45
C ASN A 13 2.39 17.74 23.89
N GLY A 14 2.62 16.44 24.06
CA GLY A 14 1.62 15.48 24.52
C GLY A 14 0.54 15.11 23.48
N THR A 15 0.67 15.56 22.23
CA THR A 15 -0.29 15.24 21.15
C THR A 15 -0.05 13.83 20.62
N ARG A 16 -1.12 13.06 20.34
CA ARG A 16 -0.99 11.68 19.86
C ARG A 16 -0.86 11.64 18.33
N THR A 17 0.28 12.10 17.81
CA THR A 17 0.52 12.15 16.37
C THR A 17 0.84 10.79 15.75
N GLY A 18 1.35 9.86 16.56
CA GLY A 18 2.12 8.72 16.08
C GLY A 18 3.58 9.10 15.81
N ALA A 19 4.42 8.09 15.58
CA ALA A 19 5.85 8.24 15.36
C ALA A 19 6.43 7.10 14.51
N VAL A 20 7.67 7.28 14.06
CA VAL A 20 8.49 6.22 13.49
C VAL A 20 9.80 6.17 14.28
N TYR A 21 10.30 4.96 14.51
CA TYR A 21 11.53 4.69 15.25
C TYR A 21 12.55 3.98 14.36
N ALA A 22 13.82 4.38 14.47
CA ALA A 22 14.97 3.68 13.92
C ALA A 22 15.66 2.92 15.04
N CYS A 23 15.60 1.59 14.97
CA CYS A 23 16.23 0.69 15.91
C CYS A 23 17.48 0.09 15.28
N PRO A 24 18.66 0.32 15.88
CA PRO A 24 19.87 -0.43 15.53
C PRO A 24 19.64 -1.95 15.66
N LEU A 25 20.35 -2.74 14.87
CA LEU A 25 20.32 -4.21 14.99
C LEU A 25 21.31 -4.63 16.09
N THR A 26 20.99 -4.31 17.34
CA THR A 26 21.79 -4.69 18.51
C THR A 26 20.96 -5.55 19.46
N ALA A 27 21.61 -6.09 20.50
CA ALA A 27 20.92 -6.81 21.57
C ALA A 27 20.19 -5.88 22.57
N SER A 28 20.38 -4.55 22.46
CA SER A 28 19.69 -3.59 23.33
C SER A 28 18.23 -3.46 22.93
N THR A 29 17.35 -3.39 23.92
CA THR A 29 15.90 -3.18 23.70
C THR A 29 15.50 -1.72 23.83
N SER A 30 16.46 -0.81 24.08
CA SER A 30 16.21 0.59 24.44
C SER A 30 16.97 1.61 23.58
N ASP A 31 17.63 1.16 22.52
CA ASP A 31 18.43 2.00 21.62
C ASP A 31 17.66 2.49 20.37
N CYS A 32 16.35 2.22 20.30
CA CYS A 32 15.48 2.77 19.26
C CYS A 32 15.35 4.29 19.39
N GLN A 33 15.65 5.01 18.31
CA GLN A 33 15.57 6.46 18.25
C GLN A 33 14.35 6.91 17.46
N ARG A 34 13.56 7.83 18.03
CA ARG A 34 12.43 8.46 17.34
C ARG A 34 12.94 9.32 16.19
N LEU A 35 12.39 9.15 15.00
CA LEU A 35 12.74 9.97 13.84
C LEU A 35 12.28 11.42 14.04
N GLY A 36 13.14 12.37 13.70
CA GLY A 36 12.85 13.81 13.71
C GLY A 36 11.95 14.24 12.55
N ILE A 37 10.67 13.88 12.60
CA ILE A 37 9.66 14.39 11.67
C ILE A 37 9.02 15.63 12.32
N GLU A 38 9.40 16.81 11.83
CA GLU A 38 8.81 18.07 12.30
C GLU A 38 7.34 18.17 11.86
N LEU A 39 6.45 18.25 12.84
CA LEU A 39 5.02 18.40 12.65
C LEU A 39 4.61 19.79 13.10
N LYS A 40 4.08 20.59 12.17
CA LYS A 40 3.58 21.91 12.49
C LYS A 40 2.15 21.79 13.03
N SER A 41 1.95 22.17 14.29
CA SER A 41 0.61 22.27 14.87
C SER A 41 -0.03 23.59 14.44
N GLU A 42 -0.96 23.53 13.49
CA GLU A 42 -1.77 24.66 13.05
C GLU A 42 -3.25 24.26 13.09
N PRO A 43 -3.91 24.28 14.27
CA PRO A 43 -5.27 23.74 14.43
C PRO A 43 -6.30 24.33 13.45
N ASP A 44 -6.14 25.59 13.06
CA ASP A 44 -7.03 26.26 12.11
C ASP A 44 -6.87 25.76 10.66
N LYS A 45 -5.81 25.00 10.37
CA LYS A 45 -5.49 24.50 9.01
C LYS A 45 -5.36 22.98 8.96
N ALA A 46 -4.91 22.35 10.04
CA ALA A 46 -4.65 20.92 10.09
C ALA A 46 -4.72 20.37 11.52
N ILE A 47 -5.35 19.21 11.65
CA ILE A 47 -5.40 18.40 12.86
C ILE A 47 -4.39 17.26 12.69
N ILE A 48 -3.41 17.25 13.58
CA ILE A 48 -2.34 16.23 13.65
C ILE A 48 -2.56 15.22 14.79
N ASP A 49 -3.53 15.46 15.67
CA ASP A 49 -3.90 14.51 16.72
C ASP A 49 -4.61 13.29 16.14
N ASP A 50 -4.23 12.10 16.61
CA ASP A 50 -4.69 10.80 16.10
C ASP A 50 -4.55 10.66 14.57
N MET A 51 -3.53 11.29 13.96
CA MET A 51 -3.28 11.20 12.50
C MET A 51 -2.66 9.87 12.04
N TRP A 52 -2.18 9.06 12.99
CA TRP A 52 -1.61 7.73 12.78
C TRP A 52 -0.30 7.72 11.98
N LEU A 53 0.64 8.59 12.32
CA LEU A 53 1.97 8.60 11.72
C LEU A 53 2.72 7.30 12.01
N GLY A 54 3.16 6.62 10.95
CA GLY A 54 3.79 5.30 11.05
C GLY A 54 2.82 4.15 10.87
N VAL A 55 1.58 4.40 10.39
CA VAL A 55 0.68 3.32 9.95
C VAL A 55 1.30 2.51 8.82
N THR A 56 2.03 3.19 7.93
CA THR A 56 2.79 2.62 6.83
C THR A 56 4.20 3.15 6.91
N VAL A 57 5.17 2.24 6.90
CA VAL A 57 6.59 2.56 6.81
C VAL A 57 7.20 1.71 5.70
N ALA A 58 7.85 2.36 4.74
CA ALA A 58 8.48 1.69 3.62
C ALA A 58 9.91 2.20 3.42
N SER A 59 10.79 1.32 2.94
CA SER A 59 12.15 1.69 2.57
C SER A 59 12.42 1.32 1.12
N GLN A 60 13.12 2.18 0.41
CA GLN A 60 13.51 1.96 -0.98
C GLN A 60 14.72 1.01 -1.00
N ARG A 61 14.54 -0.17 -1.56
CA ARG A 61 15.52 -1.27 -1.55
C ARG A 61 16.68 -1.06 -2.55
N GLN A 62 17.40 0.07 -2.44
CA GLN A 62 18.58 0.37 -3.27
C GLN A 62 19.62 1.22 -2.50
N PRO A 63 20.90 1.23 -2.93
CA PRO A 63 21.92 2.11 -2.34
C PRO A 63 21.47 3.58 -2.38
N ALA A 64 21.70 4.32 -1.30
CA ALA A 64 21.19 5.69 -1.11
C ALA A 64 19.65 5.83 -1.25
N GLY A 65 18.92 4.76 -0.94
CA GLY A 65 17.46 4.73 -0.92
C GLY A 65 16.85 5.69 0.10
N ARG A 66 15.54 5.86 -0.01
CA ARG A 66 14.73 6.71 0.86
C ARG A 66 13.85 5.89 1.79
N VAL A 67 13.32 6.57 2.80
CA VAL A 67 12.36 6.02 3.75
C VAL A 67 11.07 6.83 3.67
N LEU A 68 9.93 6.16 3.74
CA LEU A 68 8.60 6.74 3.73
C LEU A 68 7.88 6.39 5.03
N ALA A 69 7.18 7.37 5.59
CA ALA A 69 6.25 7.19 6.69
C ALA A 69 4.94 7.92 6.39
N CYS A 70 3.79 7.26 6.56
CA CYS A 70 2.49 7.87 6.29
C CYS A 70 1.62 8.01 7.54
N ALA A 71 0.69 8.96 7.47
CA ALA A 71 -0.30 9.33 8.46
C ALA A 71 -1.66 9.47 7.74
N HIS A 72 -2.31 8.33 7.46
CA HIS A 72 -3.54 8.28 6.67
C HIS A 72 -4.76 8.99 7.31
N ARG A 73 -4.70 9.36 8.60
CA ARG A 73 -5.76 10.10 9.29
C ARG A 73 -5.44 11.58 9.48
N TYR A 74 -4.35 12.06 8.90
CA TYR A 74 -4.05 13.48 8.84
C TYR A 74 -5.22 14.25 8.21
N THR A 75 -5.67 15.29 8.91
CA THR A 75 -6.93 15.97 8.60
C THR A 75 -6.66 17.44 8.33
N LYS A 76 -7.09 17.94 7.17
CA LYS A 76 -7.12 19.37 6.85
C LYS A 76 -8.39 20.00 7.40
N VAL A 77 -8.28 21.23 7.85
CA VAL A 77 -9.40 22.05 8.32
C VAL A 77 -9.63 23.16 7.32
N LEU A 78 -10.85 23.25 6.81
CA LEU A 78 -11.31 24.28 5.91
C LEU A 78 -12.45 25.03 6.59
N TRP A 79 -12.43 26.35 6.51
CA TRP A 79 -13.46 27.18 7.13
C TRP A 79 -14.49 27.59 6.09
N SER A 80 -15.75 27.23 6.34
CA SER A 80 -16.89 27.73 5.59
C SER A 80 -17.79 28.54 6.53
N GLY A 81 -17.57 29.86 6.56
CA GLY A 81 -18.22 30.73 7.56
C GLY A 81 -17.75 30.40 8.98
N SER A 82 -18.69 29.96 9.83
CA SER A 82 -18.47 29.62 11.25
C SER A 82 -18.26 28.13 11.53
N GLU A 83 -18.37 27.27 10.52
CA GLU A 83 -18.21 25.82 10.68
C GLU A 83 -16.85 25.37 10.14
N ASP A 84 -16.18 24.51 10.91
CA ASP A 84 -14.96 23.84 10.49
C ASP A 84 -15.29 22.57 9.71
N GLN A 85 -14.95 22.56 8.42
CA GLN A 85 -15.05 21.39 7.55
C GLN A 85 -13.75 20.60 7.64
N ARG A 86 -13.85 19.33 8.05
CA ARG A 86 -12.71 18.45 8.26
C ARG A 86 -12.56 17.46 7.11
N ARG A 87 -11.34 17.37 6.58
CA ARG A 87 -11.00 16.57 5.39
C ARG A 87 -9.87 15.62 5.70
N MET A 88 -10.19 14.34 5.87
CA MET A 88 -9.21 13.30 6.22
C MET A 88 -8.46 12.82 4.98
N VAL A 89 -7.62 13.70 4.45
CA VAL A 89 -6.88 13.49 3.20
C VAL A 89 -5.72 12.51 3.35
N GLY A 90 -5.11 12.42 4.54
CA GLY A 90 -3.87 11.68 4.76
C GLY A 90 -2.63 12.46 4.28
N LYS A 91 -1.47 12.09 4.81
CA LYS A 91 -0.19 12.73 4.47
C LYS A 91 0.96 11.76 4.66
N CYS A 92 1.98 11.85 3.81
CA CYS A 92 3.19 11.05 3.90
C CYS A 92 4.44 11.92 4.04
N TYR A 93 5.53 11.32 4.53
CA TYR A 93 6.80 11.98 4.79
C TYR A 93 7.93 11.11 4.27
N VAL A 94 8.73 11.64 3.35
CA VAL A 94 9.92 10.97 2.82
C VAL A 94 11.18 11.52 3.50
N ARG A 95 12.15 10.64 3.78
CA ARG A 95 13.47 10.96 4.32
C ARG A 95 14.56 10.28 3.52
N GLY A 96 15.76 10.86 3.53
CA GLY A 96 16.94 10.26 2.92
C GLY A 96 17.42 9.01 3.66
N ASN A 97 18.47 8.37 3.13
CA ASN A 97 19.12 7.21 3.77
C ASN A 97 19.69 7.53 5.17
N ASP A 98 20.02 8.79 5.42
CA ASP A 98 20.48 9.31 6.72
C ASP A 98 19.33 9.65 7.68
N LEU A 99 18.08 9.36 7.27
CA LEU A 99 16.84 9.62 7.99
C LEU A 99 16.55 11.11 8.24
N ARG A 100 17.23 12.01 7.52
CA ARG A 100 17.05 13.47 7.64
C ARG A 100 16.26 14.02 6.47
N LEU A 101 15.68 15.20 6.70
CA LEU A 101 15.02 15.97 5.66
C LEU A 101 16.08 16.67 4.81
N ASN A 102 16.06 16.41 3.50
CA ASN A 102 16.80 17.19 2.53
C ASN A 102 15.82 17.95 1.63
N ILE A 103 15.78 19.28 1.77
CA ILE A 103 14.87 20.14 1.01
C ILE A 103 15.20 20.15 -0.48
N SER A 104 16.43 19.82 -0.89
CA SER A 104 16.80 19.73 -2.29
C SER A 104 16.28 18.45 -2.98
N ASP A 105 15.76 17.49 -2.21
CA ASP A 105 15.18 16.27 -2.73
C ASP A 105 13.66 16.46 -2.91
N GLU A 106 13.20 16.63 -4.15
CA GLU A 106 11.81 16.95 -4.46
C GLU A 106 10.82 15.89 -3.97
N TRP A 107 11.25 14.63 -3.87
CA TRP A 107 10.46 13.54 -3.28
C TRP A 107 10.11 13.80 -1.81
N GLN A 108 10.92 14.59 -1.10
CA GLN A 108 10.70 14.92 0.31
C GLN A 108 9.84 16.16 0.53
N THR A 109 9.64 17.00 -0.49
CA THR A 109 8.99 18.31 -0.34
C THR A 109 7.64 18.41 -1.05
N TYR A 110 7.54 17.92 -2.28
CA TYR A 110 6.36 18.18 -3.13
C TYR A 110 5.28 17.10 -3.08
N HIS A 111 5.66 15.84 -2.83
CA HIS A 111 4.81 14.68 -3.11
C HIS A 111 4.10 14.07 -1.89
N ASN A 112 4.04 14.84 -0.80
CA ASN A 112 3.57 14.39 0.50
C ASN A 112 2.04 14.53 0.69
N GLU A 113 1.37 15.31 -0.16
CA GLU A 113 -0.07 15.60 -0.15
C GLU A 113 -0.58 15.54 -1.60
N MET A 114 -1.30 14.48 -1.98
CA MET A 114 -1.87 14.31 -3.34
C MET A 114 -3.37 14.57 -3.42
N CYS A 115 -4.07 14.39 -2.31
CA CYS A 115 -5.52 14.51 -2.26
C CYS A 115 -5.92 15.97 -2.13
N ASN A 116 -6.95 16.38 -2.87
CA ASN A 116 -7.43 17.76 -2.85
C ASN A 116 -8.34 17.95 -1.63
N SER A 117 -7.86 18.69 -0.63
CA SER A 117 -8.68 18.97 0.55
C SER A 117 -9.89 19.84 0.23
N ASN A 118 -9.89 20.66 -0.82
CA ASN A 118 -11.02 21.53 -1.15
C ASN A 118 -12.27 20.76 -1.59
N MET A 119 -12.11 19.48 -1.92
CA MET A 119 -13.17 18.58 -2.35
C MET A 119 -13.86 17.89 -1.17
N ASP A 120 -14.98 17.24 -1.42
CA ASP A 120 -15.72 16.49 -0.41
C ASP A 120 -15.45 14.97 -0.48
N ALA A 121 -16.31 14.18 0.16
CA ALA A 121 -16.19 12.73 0.22
C ALA A 121 -16.54 12.03 -1.11
N ASP A 122 -17.28 12.68 -2.00
CA ASP A 122 -17.62 12.11 -3.32
C ASP A 122 -16.43 12.17 -4.28
N GLU A 123 -15.39 12.93 -3.91
CA GLU A 123 -14.10 13.04 -4.61
C GLU A 123 -12.93 12.71 -3.66
N THR A 124 -11.96 13.61 -3.45
CA THR A 124 -10.70 13.29 -2.76
C THR A 124 -10.57 13.85 -1.33
N GLY A 125 -11.59 14.53 -0.81
CA GLY A 125 -11.56 15.15 0.52
C GLY A 125 -11.43 14.17 1.69
N MET A 126 -11.74 12.88 1.45
CA MET A 126 -11.66 11.79 2.43
C MET A 126 -10.73 10.66 2.00
N CYS A 127 -9.76 10.92 1.12
CA CYS A 127 -8.91 9.88 0.52
C CYS A 127 -8.19 8.94 1.47
N GLN A 128 -7.77 9.41 2.65
CA GLN A 128 -6.90 8.68 3.57
C GLN A 128 -5.64 8.10 2.91
N MET A 129 -4.96 8.94 2.13
CA MET A 129 -3.72 8.56 1.43
C MET A 129 -2.66 8.07 2.41
N GLY A 130 -1.97 7.01 2.02
CA GLY A 130 -0.90 6.40 2.81
C GLY A 130 -1.38 5.30 3.76
N THR A 131 -2.64 4.85 3.58
CA THR A 131 -3.12 3.61 4.20
C THR A 131 -2.27 2.42 3.76
N SER A 132 -1.86 2.42 2.49
CA SER A 132 -0.73 1.64 1.97
C SER A 132 0.16 2.56 1.16
N ALA A 133 1.45 2.25 1.06
CA ALA A 133 2.41 3.01 0.28
C ALA A 133 3.75 2.27 0.17
N GLY A 134 4.55 2.63 -0.82
CA GLY A 134 5.87 2.05 -0.98
C GLY A 134 6.68 2.68 -2.10
N PHE A 135 7.78 2.00 -2.45
CA PHE A 135 8.72 2.45 -3.46
C PHE A 135 9.01 1.36 -4.48
N THR A 136 9.30 1.79 -5.71
CA THR A 136 10.16 1.09 -6.64
C THR A 136 11.50 1.85 -6.73
N ALA A 137 12.39 1.45 -7.66
CA ALA A 137 13.61 2.20 -7.92
C ALA A 137 13.34 3.67 -8.32
N ASN A 138 12.24 3.91 -9.05
CA ASN A 138 11.97 5.18 -9.72
C ASN A 138 10.60 5.79 -9.40
N ILE A 139 9.77 5.11 -8.62
CA ILE A 139 8.39 5.52 -8.34
C ILE A 139 8.13 5.41 -6.83
N ILE A 140 7.43 6.39 -6.28
CA ILE A 140 6.74 6.28 -4.99
C ILE A 140 5.25 6.11 -5.27
N TYR A 141 4.59 5.19 -4.58
CA TYR A 141 3.16 4.93 -4.75
C TYR A 141 2.43 4.97 -3.41
N PHE A 142 1.14 5.30 -3.47
CA PHE A 142 0.26 5.44 -2.33
C PHE A 142 -1.12 4.84 -2.60
N GLY A 143 -1.70 4.18 -1.62
CA GLY A 143 -3.10 3.79 -1.60
C GLY A 143 -3.96 4.80 -0.85
N ALA A 144 -5.15 5.07 -1.38
CA ALA A 144 -6.11 6.06 -0.89
C ALA A 144 -7.54 5.46 -0.89
N PRO A 145 -7.87 4.56 0.05
CA PRO A 145 -9.13 3.81 0.04
C PRO A 145 -10.39 4.65 0.21
N GLY A 146 -10.28 5.87 0.76
CA GLY A 146 -11.43 6.76 0.99
C GLY A 146 -11.75 7.68 -0.19
N ALA A 147 -11.00 7.60 -1.29
CA ALA A 147 -11.26 8.41 -2.48
C ALA A 147 -12.58 8.02 -3.15
N TYR A 148 -13.27 8.99 -3.74
CA TYR A 148 -14.48 8.84 -4.55
C TYR A 148 -15.56 8.00 -3.88
N ASN A 149 -16.12 8.52 -2.78
CA ASN A 149 -17.10 7.86 -1.92
C ASN A 149 -16.66 6.43 -1.53
N TRP A 150 -15.43 6.34 -1.04
CA TRP A 150 -14.79 5.10 -0.60
C TRP A 150 -14.67 4.01 -1.67
N GLN A 151 -14.81 4.36 -2.95
CA GLN A 151 -14.39 3.45 -4.01
C GLN A 151 -12.89 3.16 -3.86
N GLY A 152 -12.12 4.20 -3.57
CA GLY A 152 -10.69 4.14 -3.37
C GLY A 152 -9.92 4.37 -4.67
N ALA A 153 -8.69 4.84 -4.52
CA ALA A 153 -7.78 5.13 -5.60
C ALA A 153 -6.35 4.81 -5.16
N TRP A 154 -5.41 4.91 -6.09
CA TRP A 154 -3.99 4.88 -5.81
C TRP A 154 -3.30 6.07 -6.49
N ALA A 155 -2.15 6.48 -6.00
CA ALA A 155 -1.37 7.58 -6.56
C ALA A 155 0.05 7.11 -6.84
N GLU A 156 0.70 7.66 -7.88
CA GLU A 156 2.14 7.51 -8.09
C GLU A 156 2.84 8.82 -8.41
N VAL A 157 4.13 8.82 -8.12
CA VAL A 157 5.07 9.86 -8.54
C VAL A 157 6.35 9.22 -9.02
N GLY A 158 6.72 9.50 -10.27
CA GLY A 158 8.03 9.12 -10.82
C GLY A 158 9.15 10.07 -10.41
N ASN A 159 10.39 9.72 -10.77
CA ASN A 159 11.52 10.66 -10.66
C ASN A 159 11.24 11.95 -11.44
N PRO A 160 11.46 13.13 -10.83
CA PRO A 160 11.45 14.38 -11.58
C PRO A 160 12.55 14.33 -12.63
N HIS A 161 12.19 14.50 -13.90
CA HIS A 161 13.17 14.55 -14.98
C HIS A 161 13.99 15.86 -14.83
N PRO A 162 15.34 15.85 -14.90
CA PRO A 162 16.19 17.02 -14.63
C PRO A 162 15.95 18.26 -15.52
N TRP A 163 15.11 18.13 -16.55
CA TRP A 163 14.84 19.16 -17.54
C TRP A 163 13.33 19.48 -17.67
N GLY A 164 12.52 19.01 -16.71
CA GLY A 164 11.13 18.75 -17.01
C GLY A 164 11.02 17.66 -18.09
N CYS A 165 9.83 17.13 -18.28
CA CYS A 165 9.56 16.18 -19.35
C CYS A 165 9.74 16.90 -20.72
N PRO A 166 10.76 16.58 -21.54
CA PRO A 166 11.06 17.35 -22.76
C PRO A 166 10.02 17.18 -23.89
N ARG A 167 9.10 16.23 -23.72
CA ARG A 167 7.91 16.02 -24.57
C ARG A 167 6.61 16.48 -23.94
N CYS A 168 6.68 17.11 -22.77
CA CYS A 168 5.59 17.89 -22.23
C CYS A 168 5.68 19.23 -22.96
N GLY A 169 5.34 19.19 -24.25
CA GLY A 169 5.19 20.36 -25.09
C GLY A 169 4.18 21.31 -24.43
N SER A 170 4.21 22.55 -24.87
CA SER A 170 3.42 23.71 -24.44
C SER A 170 1.90 23.57 -24.63
N ASN A 171 1.34 22.41 -24.32
CA ASN A 171 -0.06 22.06 -24.32
C ASN A 171 -0.28 21.01 -23.19
N PRO A 172 -0.73 21.43 -21.99
CA PRO A 172 -0.85 20.58 -20.80
C PRO A 172 -2.05 19.61 -20.88
N HIS A 173 -2.34 19.08 -22.07
CA HIS A 173 -3.49 18.22 -22.31
C HIS A 173 -3.14 16.75 -22.10
N LEU A 174 -3.62 16.24 -20.96
CA LEU A 174 -4.20 14.91 -20.78
C LEU A 174 -3.23 13.73 -20.96
N ILE A 175 -2.49 13.40 -19.90
CA ILE A 175 -2.38 11.98 -19.54
C ILE A 175 -3.70 11.61 -18.89
N ALA A 176 -4.56 10.89 -19.61
CA ALA A 176 -5.78 10.35 -19.06
C ALA A 176 -5.42 9.35 -17.94
N GLY A 177 -5.45 9.83 -16.70
CA GLY A 177 -5.59 9.01 -15.52
C GLY A 177 -6.80 8.10 -15.73
N THR A 178 -6.56 6.81 -15.64
CA THR A 178 -7.61 5.79 -15.71
C THR A 178 -8.39 5.78 -14.40
N ASP A 179 -9.50 5.03 -14.38
CA ASP A 179 -10.48 4.87 -13.29
C ASP A 179 -9.92 4.45 -11.90
N TYR A 180 -8.62 4.56 -11.64
CA TYR A 180 -7.98 4.11 -10.40
C TYR A 180 -6.87 5.05 -9.90
N MET A 181 -6.44 6.08 -10.66
CA MET A 181 -5.23 6.85 -10.36
C MET A 181 -5.47 8.30 -9.89
N LEU A 182 -4.66 8.74 -8.93
CA LEU A 182 -4.42 10.13 -8.56
C LEU A 182 -3.06 10.55 -9.14
N GLN A 183 -3.05 11.45 -10.13
CA GLN A 183 -1.82 11.99 -10.71
C GLN A 183 -1.77 13.51 -10.50
N ARG A 184 -0.61 14.03 -10.08
CA ARG A 184 -0.40 15.47 -9.89
C ARG A 184 0.48 16.01 -11.02
N GLU A 185 -0.12 16.70 -11.98
CA GLU A 185 0.64 17.57 -12.89
C GLU A 185 0.94 18.91 -12.19
N MET A 186 2.06 19.51 -12.53
CA MET A 186 2.61 20.69 -11.85
C MET A 186 1.55 21.79 -11.67
N TRP A 187 1.28 22.15 -10.41
CA TRP A 187 0.44 23.25 -9.93
C TRP A 187 -1.08 23.19 -10.15
N ASP A 188 -1.59 22.26 -10.96
CA ASP A 188 -3.04 22.01 -11.08
C ASP A 188 -3.38 20.56 -10.76
N LEU A 189 -4.21 20.38 -9.73
CA LEU A 189 -5.00 19.15 -9.56
C LEU A 189 -6.04 19.16 -10.69
N HIS A 190 -5.75 18.54 -11.83
CA HIS A 190 -6.80 18.22 -12.79
C HIS A 190 -7.56 17.01 -12.27
N ASP A 191 -8.82 17.23 -11.96
CA ASP A 191 -9.69 16.23 -11.35
C ASP A 191 -9.99 15.09 -12.32
N PHE A 192 -9.69 13.87 -11.90
CA PHE A 192 -10.10 12.68 -12.62
C PHE A 192 -11.55 12.35 -12.26
N SER A 193 -12.41 12.37 -13.29
CA SER A 193 -13.82 11.99 -13.20
C SER A 193 -13.95 10.49 -13.35
N TYR A 194 -14.53 9.84 -12.33
CA TYR A 194 -14.99 8.47 -12.42
C TYR A 194 -16.33 8.43 -13.15
N PRO A 195 -16.46 7.70 -14.28
CA PRO A 195 -17.71 7.68 -15.03
C PRO A 195 -18.85 6.90 -14.33
N ASN A 196 -18.61 6.24 -13.18
CA ASN A 196 -19.61 5.38 -12.55
C ASN A 196 -19.55 5.34 -11.01
N MET A 197 -20.15 6.35 -10.37
CA MET A 197 -20.32 6.47 -8.89
C MET A 197 -21.16 5.33 -8.24
N ARG A 198 -21.64 4.34 -8.99
CA ARG A 198 -22.49 3.24 -8.47
C ARG A 198 -21.73 2.17 -7.68
N ASN A 199 -20.39 2.16 -7.70
CA ASN A 199 -19.56 1.17 -7.04
C ASN A 199 -18.70 1.76 -5.90
N GLY A 200 -19.27 2.63 -5.07
CA GLY A 200 -18.60 3.12 -3.85
C GLY A 200 -18.31 2.01 -2.83
N ASN A 201 -17.54 2.34 -1.80
CA ASN A 201 -17.19 1.44 -0.69
C ASN A 201 -16.40 0.17 -1.08
N THR A 202 -15.56 0.22 -2.12
CA THR A 202 -14.70 -0.92 -2.52
C THR A 202 -13.34 -0.94 -1.83
N TYR A 203 -12.85 0.22 -1.37
CA TYR A 203 -11.57 0.42 -0.70
C TYR A 203 -10.35 0.03 -1.55
N ILE A 204 -10.34 0.39 -2.83
CA ILE A 204 -9.17 0.24 -3.70
C ILE A 204 -8.00 1.06 -3.11
N GLY A 205 -6.80 0.50 -3.06
CA GLY A 205 -5.67 1.14 -2.38
C GLY A 205 -5.58 0.81 -0.88
N TYR A 206 -6.40 -0.12 -0.38
CA TYR A 206 -6.22 -0.64 0.98
C TYR A 206 -4.83 -1.30 1.14
N THR A 207 -4.43 -2.06 0.12
CA THR A 207 -3.05 -2.51 -0.08
C THR A 207 -2.56 -2.06 -1.45
N ALA A 208 -1.25 -1.91 -1.58
CA ALA A 208 -0.60 -1.56 -2.84
C ALA A 208 0.80 -2.18 -2.87
N GLU A 209 1.14 -2.76 -4.01
CA GLU A 209 2.46 -3.29 -4.33
C GLU A 209 2.76 -3.04 -5.81
N VAL A 210 4.03 -2.89 -6.17
CA VAL A 210 4.45 -2.66 -7.54
C VAL A 210 5.64 -3.56 -7.85
N GLY A 211 5.53 -4.34 -8.92
CA GLY A 211 6.57 -5.28 -9.37
C GLY A 211 6.67 -5.33 -10.89
N SER A 212 7.86 -5.62 -11.40
CA SER A 212 8.06 -6.05 -12.80
C SER A 212 7.79 -7.55 -12.94
N ALA A 213 7.68 -8.05 -14.17
CA ALA A 213 7.44 -9.47 -14.44
C ALA A 213 6.18 -10.04 -13.78
N VAL A 214 5.12 -9.23 -13.65
CA VAL A 214 3.80 -9.67 -13.16
C VAL A 214 2.88 -9.92 -14.36
N LEU A 215 2.53 -8.89 -15.13
CA LEU A 215 1.77 -9.04 -16.38
C LEU A 215 2.66 -8.95 -17.63
N GLN A 216 3.82 -8.31 -17.50
CA GLN A 216 4.81 -8.10 -18.56
C GLN A 216 6.21 -8.11 -17.94
N GLN A 217 7.22 -8.69 -18.61
CA GLN A 217 8.59 -8.78 -18.06
C GLN A 217 9.22 -7.40 -17.84
N ASP A 218 9.23 -6.57 -18.87
CA ASP A 218 9.96 -5.29 -18.86
C ASP A 218 9.13 -4.10 -18.37
N ALA A 219 7.89 -4.32 -17.94
CA ALA A 219 7.01 -3.27 -17.47
C ALA A 219 6.53 -3.51 -16.03
N VAL A 220 6.45 -2.42 -15.27
CA VAL A 220 5.88 -2.46 -13.93
C VAL A 220 4.38 -2.69 -13.99
N THR A 221 3.89 -3.56 -13.11
CA THR A 221 2.49 -3.79 -12.84
C THR A 221 2.21 -3.30 -11.43
N MET A 222 1.13 -2.54 -11.27
CA MET A 222 0.62 -2.20 -9.94
C MET A 222 -0.43 -3.22 -9.54
N VAL A 223 -0.30 -3.70 -8.30
CA VAL A 223 -1.23 -4.63 -7.69
C VAL A 223 -1.85 -3.95 -6.48
N THR A 224 -3.17 -3.86 -6.44
CA THR A 224 -3.87 -3.20 -5.33
C THR A 224 -5.09 -3.99 -4.87
N GLY A 225 -5.25 -4.06 -3.55
CA GLY A 225 -6.37 -4.70 -2.90
C GLY A 225 -7.60 -3.80 -2.80
N ALA A 226 -8.77 -4.41 -2.93
CA ALA A 226 -10.08 -3.80 -2.75
C ALA A 226 -10.95 -4.73 -1.88
N PRO A 227 -10.67 -4.82 -0.57
CA PRO A 227 -11.21 -5.88 0.28
C PRO A 227 -12.72 -5.83 0.50
N ARG A 228 -13.39 -4.74 0.10
CA ARG A 228 -14.86 -4.61 0.15
C ARG A 228 -15.55 -4.77 -1.20
N TYR A 229 -14.80 -5.01 -2.29
CA TYR A 229 -15.37 -5.21 -3.61
C TYR A 229 -16.43 -6.32 -3.60
N LYS A 230 -17.68 -5.96 -3.96
CA LYS A 230 -18.86 -6.85 -3.92
C LYS A 230 -19.01 -7.64 -2.62
N HIS A 231 -18.57 -7.07 -1.49
CA HIS A 231 -18.53 -7.71 -0.17
C HIS A 231 -17.68 -8.98 -0.08
N MET A 232 -16.98 -9.39 -1.14
CA MET A 232 -16.10 -10.57 -1.15
C MET A 232 -14.62 -10.18 -1.11
N GLY A 233 -14.29 -9.00 -1.63
CA GLY A 233 -12.93 -8.55 -1.84
C GLY A 233 -12.44 -8.81 -3.27
N ALA A 234 -11.39 -8.11 -3.68
CA ALA A 234 -10.74 -8.32 -4.96
C ALA A 234 -9.30 -7.80 -4.95
N VAL A 235 -8.51 -8.23 -5.93
CA VAL A 235 -7.21 -7.65 -6.28
C VAL A 235 -7.24 -7.17 -7.71
N TYR A 236 -6.81 -5.93 -7.92
CA TYR A 236 -6.70 -5.27 -9.22
C TYR A 236 -5.24 -5.29 -9.66
N LEU A 237 -5.00 -5.74 -10.88
CA LEU A 237 -3.70 -5.62 -11.53
C LEU A 237 -3.82 -4.61 -12.66
N LEU A 238 -3.01 -3.57 -12.59
CA LEU A 238 -3.04 -2.42 -13.49
C LEU A 238 -1.71 -2.38 -14.24
N SER A 239 -1.77 -2.18 -15.56
CA SER A 239 -0.57 -1.97 -16.37
C SER A 239 -0.70 -0.69 -17.19
N ARG A 240 0.45 -0.05 -17.45
CA ARG A 240 0.49 1.15 -18.28
C ARG A 240 0.33 0.76 -19.76
N SER A 241 -0.62 1.40 -20.44
CA SER A 241 -0.82 1.26 -21.89
C SER A 241 0.31 1.96 -22.65
N PRO A 242 0.51 1.65 -23.95
CA PRO A 242 1.45 2.38 -24.80
C PRO A 242 1.18 3.89 -24.87
N GLN A 243 -0.06 4.31 -24.64
CA GLN A 243 -0.50 5.72 -24.56
C GLN A 243 -0.29 6.33 -23.17
N GLN A 244 0.51 5.69 -22.30
CA GLN A 244 0.82 6.11 -20.92
C GLN A 244 -0.37 6.12 -19.94
N THR A 245 -1.51 5.56 -20.32
CA THR A 245 -2.72 5.47 -19.47
C THR A 245 -2.75 4.14 -18.71
N LEU A 246 -3.08 4.15 -17.42
CA LEU A 246 -2.96 2.97 -16.55
C LEU A 246 -4.18 2.06 -16.54
N GLN A 247 -4.34 1.18 -17.49
CA GLN A 247 -5.59 0.45 -17.63
C GLN A 247 -5.70 -0.71 -16.62
N ARG A 248 -6.93 -1.01 -16.20
CA ARG A 248 -7.21 -2.25 -15.48
C ARG A 248 -7.02 -3.41 -16.45
N SER A 249 -5.96 -4.17 -16.22
CA SER A 249 -5.59 -5.29 -17.06
C SER A 249 -6.22 -6.58 -16.56
N LEU A 250 -6.27 -6.78 -15.24
CA LEU A 250 -6.88 -7.95 -14.64
C LEU A 250 -7.56 -7.62 -13.29
N LEU A 251 -8.62 -8.36 -12.99
CA LEU A 251 -9.35 -8.33 -11.72
C LEU A 251 -9.50 -9.76 -11.21
N LEU A 252 -8.97 -10.04 -10.02
CA LEU A 252 -9.13 -11.32 -9.34
C LEU A 252 -10.15 -11.15 -8.19
N PRO A 253 -11.38 -11.67 -8.32
CA PRO A 253 -12.39 -11.56 -7.27
C PRO A 253 -12.18 -12.59 -6.16
N GLY A 254 -12.48 -12.21 -4.92
CA GLY A 254 -12.56 -13.14 -3.80
C GLY A 254 -13.77 -14.06 -3.90
N HIS A 255 -13.68 -15.23 -3.25
CA HIS A 255 -14.69 -16.30 -3.36
C HIS A 255 -15.71 -16.34 -2.21
N GLN A 256 -15.44 -15.69 -1.08
CA GLN A 256 -16.30 -15.74 0.11
C GLN A 256 -16.66 -14.34 0.58
N VAL A 257 -17.96 -14.13 0.82
CA VAL A 257 -18.49 -12.88 1.40
C VAL A 257 -17.90 -12.64 2.78
N GLY A 258 -17.44 -11.42 3.03
CA GLY A 258 -16.86 -10.99 4.30
C GLY A 258 -15.43 -11.47 4.54
N SER A 259 -14.82 -12.21 3.61
CA SER A 259 -13.47 -12.76 3.78
C SER A 259 -12.36 -11.70 3.76
N TYR A 260 -12.67 -10.51 3.23
CA TYR A 260 -11.74 -9.37 3.14
C TYR A 260 -10.53 -9.69 2.26
N PHE A 261 -10.76 -10.47 1.20
CA PHE A 261 -9.76 -10.85 0.19
C PHE A 261 -9.13 -9.60 -0.46
N GLY A 262 -7.79 -9.57 -0.49
CA GLY A 262 -7.02 -8.42 -0.97
C GLY A 262 -6.58 -7.45 0.13
N SER A 263 -6.82 -7.77 1.40
CA SER A 263 -6.37 -6.94 2.54
C SER A 263 -4.89 -7.06 2.88
N ALA A 264 -4.22 -8.08 2.33
CA ALA A 264 -2.77 -8.23 2.31
C ALA A 264 -2.37 -8.81 0.94
N VAL A 265 -1.28 -8.31 0.35
CA VAL A 265 -0.76 -8.75 -0.95
C VAL A 265 0.76 -8.84 -0.85
N ALA A 266 1.35 -9.86 -1.47
CA ALA A 266 2.78 -9.99 -1.70
C ALA A 266 3.05 -10.53 -3.11
N LEU A 267 4.13 -10.06 -3.74
CA LEU A 267 4.70 -10.60 -4.97
C LEU A 267 5.98 -11.40 -4.65
N ALA A 268 6.09 -12.60 -5.21
CA ALA A 268 7.27 -13.44 -5.10
C ALA A 268 7.36 -14.41 -6.29
N ASP A 269 8.56 -14.71 -6.77
CA ASP A 269 8.79 -15.75 -7.78
C ASP A 269 8.98 -17.11 -7.06
N LEU A 270 7.88 -17.85 -6.89
CA LEU A 270 7.82 -19.04 -6.03
C LEU A 270 8.34 -20.28 -6.76
N ASN A 271 8.29 -20.32 -8.09
CA ASN A 271 8.79 -21.43 -8.91
C ASN A 271 10.11 -21.11 -9.65
N ASN A 272 10.68 -19.92 -9.43
CA ASN A 272 11.92 -19.43 -10.05
C ASN A 272 11.87 -19.45 -11.58
N ASP A 273 10.73 -19.05 -12.17
CA ASP A 273 10.54 -18.99 -13.62
C ASP A 273 10.76 -17.58 -14.20
N GLY A 274 11.13 -16.61 -13.33
CA GLY A 274 11.36 -15.23 -13.68
C GLY A 274 10.10 -14.36 -13.69
N TRP A 275 8.92 -14.94 -13.39
CA TRP A 275 7.67 -14.22 -13.21
C TRP A 275 7.31 -14.13 -11.73
N GLN A 276 6.68 -13.03 -11.36
CA GLN A 276 6.18 -12.81 -10.00
C GLN A 276 4.81 -13.47 -9.87
N ASP A 277 4.70 -14.42 -8.94
CA ASP A 277 3.46 -14.99 -8.46
C ASP A 277 2.78 -14.06 -7.47
N LEU A 278 1.48 -14.26 -7.28
CA LEU A 278 0.64 -13.40 -6.45
C LEU A 278 0.13 -14.15 -5.22
N VAL A 279 0.40 -13.60 -4.04
CA VAL A 279 -0.08 -14.10 -2.75
C VAL A 279 -1.08 -13.11 -2.18
N VAL A 280 -2.29 -13.57 -1.84
CA VAL A 280 -3.40 -12.71 -1.40
C VAL A 280 -3.99 -13.19 -0.08
N GLY A 281 -4.01 -12.30 0.92
CA GLY A 281 -4.62 -12.54 2.23
C GLY A 281 -6.14 -12.32 2.24
N ALA A 282 -6.83 -13.20 2.97
CA ALA A 282 -8.24 -13.12 3.30
C ALA A 282 -8.44 -13.50 4.79
N PRO A 283 -8.04 -12.62 5.73
CA PRO A 283 -7.95 -12.94 7.15
C PRO A 283 -9.29 -13.27 7.81
N TYR A 284 -10.40 -12.85 7.21
CA TYR A 284 -11.75 -13.12 7.72
C TYR A 284 -12.44 -14.26 6.97
N TYR A 285 -11.71 -15.00 6.14
CA TYR A 285 -12.19 -16.26 5.60
C TYR A 285 -12.55 -17.22 6.74
N PHE A 286 -13.68 -17.90 6.64
CA PHE A 286 -14.16 -18.76 7.71
C PHE A 286 -14.88 -19.98 7.18
N GLN A 287 -14.60 -21.13 7.79
CA GLN A 287 -15.40 -22.34 7.61
C GLN A 287 -15.69 -23.00 8.95
N ARG A 288 -16.94 -22.88 9.42
CA ARG A 288 -17.35 -23.36 10.74
C ARG A 288 -17.10 -24.86 10.97
N LYS A 289 -17.41 -25.69 9.97
CA LYS A 289 -17.32 -27.16 10.12
C LYS A 289 -15.88 -27.68 10.13
N GLN A 290 -14.95 -26.93 9.55
CA GLN A 290 -13.54 -27.32 9.44
C GLN A 290 -12.67 -26.57 10.45
N GLU A 291 -13.27 -25.77 11.33
CA GLU A 291 -12.57 -24.92 12.31
C GLU A 291 -11.48 -24.04 11.67
N VAL A 292 -11.78 -23.49 10.49
CA VAL A 292 -10.86 -22.61 9.73
C VAL A 292 -11.11 -21.15 10.06
N GLY A 293 -10.03 -20.39 10.27
CA GLY A 293 -10.04 -18.94 10.44
C GLY A 293 -8.90 -18.29 9.67
N GLY A 294 -9.24 -17.52 8.63
CA GLY A 294 -8.29 -16.90 7.72
C GLY A 294 -7.82 -17.84 6.61
N ALA A 295 -7.46 -17.24 5.47
CA ALA A 295 -6.91 -17.93 4.32
C ALA A 295 -5.90 -17.06 3.58
N VAL A 296 -5.00 -17.74 2.86
CA VAL A 296 -4.11 -17.13 1.87
C VAL A 296 -4.29 -17.85 0.54
N TYR A 297 -4.45 -17.09 -0.52
CA TYR A 297 -4.66 -17.56 -1.88
C TYR A 297 -3.38 -17.33 -2.69
N ILE A 298 -2.91 -18.37 -3.36
CA ILE A 298 -1.72 -18.32 -4.22
C ILE A 298 -2.19 -18.45 -5.66
N TYR A 299 -1.78 -17.49 -6.48
CA TYR A 299 -1.99 -17.50 -7.92
C TYR A 299 -0.62 -17.57 -8.57
N MET A 300 -0.28 -18.75 -9.10
CA MET A 300 0.94 -18.93 -9.89
C MET A 300 0.78 -18.19 -11.22
N ASN A 301 1.85 -17.57 -11.66
CA ASN A 301 1.92 -16.84 -12.90
C ASN A 301 2.18 -17.80 -14.08
N GLU A 302 1.44 -17.63 -15.16
CA GLU A 302 1.59 -18.40 -16.40
C GLU A 302 2.07 -17.46 -17.53
N VAL A 303 3.30 -16.97 -17.41
CA VAL A 303 3.96 -16.10 -18.41
C VAL A 303 3.19 -14.79 -18.66
N GLY A 304 2.88 -14.08 -17.57
CA GLY A 304 2.12 -12.83 -17.57
C GLY A 304 0.61 -13.01 -17.45
N GLY A 305 0.14 -14.26 -17.33
CA GLY A 305 -1.26 -14.62 -17.14
C GLY A 305 -1.52 -15.16 -15.74
N PHE A 306 -2.75 -14.95 -15.24
CA PHE A 306 -3.22 -15.61 -14.03
C PHE A 306 -4.56 -16.29 -14.31
N GLN A 307 -4.71 -17.51 -13.77
CA GLN A 307 -5.99 -18.20 -13.80
C GLN A 307 -7.02 -17.50 -12.89
N SER A 308 -8.31 -17.69 -13.17
CA SER A 308 -9.37 -17.16 -12.31
C SER A 308 -9.42 -17.84 -10.94
N ASN A 309 -9.05 -19.12 -10.90
CA ASN A 309 -8.96 -19.89 -9.67
C ASN A 309 -7.52 -19.87 -9.13
N PRO A 310 -7.33 -19.84 -7.80
CA PRO A 310 -6.02 -19.95 -7.18
C PRO A 310 -5.42 -21.32 -7.45
N SER A 311 -4.10 -21.36 -7.62
CA SER A 311 -3.31 -22.59 -7.71
C SER A 311 -3.29 -23.33 -6.37
N LEU A 312 -3.27 -22.60 -5.25
CA LEU A 312 -3.29 -23.14 -3.90
C LEU A 312 -4.05 -22.22 -2.94
N VAL A 313 -4.74 -22.81 -1.97
CA VAL A 313 -5.38 -22.08 -0.86
C VAL A 313 -4.87 -22.66 0.45
N LEU A 314 -4.18 -21.83 1.22
CA LEU A 314 -3.73 -22.13 2.57
C LEU A 314 -4.78 -21.62 3.56
N THR A 315 -5.01 -22.38 4.62
CA THR A 315 -5.99 -22.04 5.66
C THR A 315 -5.36 -22.13 7.05
N GLY A 316 -5.78 -21.23 7.94
CA GLY A 316 -5.32 -21.24 9.32
C GLY A 316 -6.37 -21.74 10.30
N PRO A 317 -5.96 -21.97 11.56
CA PRO A 317 -6.87 -22.37 12.64
C PRO A 317 -7.97 -21.33 12.89
N SER A 318 -9.07 -21.77 13.49
CA SER A 318 -10.18 -20.89 13.84
C SER A 318 -9.73 -19.71 14.70
N TYR A 319 -10.29 -18.53 14.45
CA TYR A 319 -9.97 -17.28 15.14
C TYR A 319 -8.51 -16.79 15.04
N SER A 320 -7.66 -17.42 14.21
CA SER A 320 -6.26 -17.01 14.04
C SER A 320 -6.06 -15.74 13.20
N ALA A 321 -7.05 -15.43 12.34
CA ALA A 321 -6.94 -14.49 11.24
C ALA A 321 -5.70 -14.72 10.37
N PHE A 322 -5.41 -15.99 10.07
CA PHE A 322 -4.33 -16.35 9.16
C PHE A 322 -4.46 -15.63 7.80
N GLY A 323 -3.37 -15.04 7.33
CA GLY A 323 -3.37 -14.17 6.14
C GLY A 323 -3.66 -12.70 6.43
N PHE A 324 -3.60 -12.28 7.71
CA PHE A 324 -3.71 -10.86 8.08
C PHE A 324 -2.55 -10.02 7.55
N ALA A 325 -1.37 -10.64 7.48
CA ALA A 325 -0.19 -10.09 6.83
C ALA A 325 0.46 -11.20 6.00
N VAL A 326 0.93 -10.85 4.81
CA VAL A 326 1.74 -11.73 3.95
C VAL A 326 2.99 -10.96 3.54
N ALA A 327 4.12 -11.64 3.44
CA ALA A 327 5.37 -11.03 3.03
C ALA A 327 6.20 -12.01 2.19
N SER A 328 6.76 -11.52 1.09
CA SER A 328 7.89 -12.16 0.42
C SER A 328 9.13 -11.95 1.29
N ILE A 329 9.73 -13.06 1.73
CA ILE A 329 10.90 -13.07 2.62
C ILE A 329 12.20 -13.43 1.88
N GLY A 330 12.11 -13.62 0.56
CA GLY A 330 13.21 -14.07 -0.29
C GLY A 330 13.56 -15.54 -0.06
N ASP A 331 14.66 -15.97 -0.66
CA ASP A 331 15.18 -17.34 -0.50
C ASP A 331 15.92 -17.46 0.83
N ILE A 332 15.20 -17.84 1.91
CA ILE A 332 15.78 -17.86 3.26
C ILE A 332 16.56 -19.13 3.57
N ASN A 333 16.32 -20.21 2.82
CA ASN A 333 17.01 -21.49 2.97
C ASN A 333 18.12 -21.70 1.92
N GLN A 334 18.26 -20.76 0.97
CA GLN A 334 19.25 -20.74 -0.10
C GLN A 334 19.11 -21.92 -1.08
N ASP A 335 17.88 -22.34 -1.37
CA ASP A 335 17.58 -23.42 -2.32
C ASP A 335 17.30 -22.96 -3.75
N GLY A 336 17.27 -21.64 -3.97
CA GLY A 336 17.03 -21.00 -5.25
C GLY A 336 15.58 -20.57 -5.49
N PHE A 337 14.66 -20.78 -4.54
CA PHE A 337 13.26 -20.38 -4.65
C PHE A 337 12.90 -19.30 -3.62
N GLN A 338 12.02 -18.35 -3.97
CA GLN A 338 11.59 -17.35 -2.99
C GLN A 338 10.54 -17.93 -2.04
N ASP A 339 10.69 -17.62 -0.76
CA ASP A 339 9.79 -18.08 0.29
C ASP A 339 8.85 -16.97 0.76
N ILE A 340 7.80 -17.36 1.48
CA ILE A 340 6.83 -16.43 2.05
C ILE A 340 6.63 -16.65 3.56
N ALA A 341 6.25 -15.57 4.22
CA ALA A 341 5.76 -15.58 5.60
C ALA A 341 4.28 -15.15 5.66
N VAL A 342 3.50 -15.83 6.49
CA VAL A 342 2.08 -15.53 6.72
C VAL A 342 1.82 -15.30 8.21
N GLY A 343 1.23 -14.15 8.53
CA GLY A 343 0.87 -13.78 9.90
C GLY A 343 -0.51 -14.31 10.31
N ALA A 344 -0.58 -14.79 11.55
CA ALA A 344 -1.79 -15.19 12.27
C ALA A 344 -1.81 -14.48 13.65
N PRO A 345 -2.09 -13.17 13.68
CA PRO A 345 -1.86 -12.34 14.87
C PRO A 345 -2.77 -12.70 16.05
N PHE A 346 -3.89 -13.39 15.81
CA PHE A 346 -4.84 -13.74 16.86
C PHE A 346 -4.76 -15.21 17.29
N GLU A 347 -3.77 -15.96 16.80
CA GLU A 347 -3.51 -17.32 17.28
C GLU A 347 -2.63 -17.32 18.54
N GLY A 348 -3.25 -17.46 19.71
CA GLY A 348 -2.52 -17.41 20.98
C GLY A 348 -1.84 -16.04 21.18
N PRO A 349 -0.51 -15.97 21.38
CA PRO A 349 0.22 -14.69 21.44
C PRO A 349 0.46 -14.05 20.05
N GLY A 350 0.02 -14.70 18.97
CA GLY A 350 0.34 -14.37 17.59
C GLY A 350 1.41 -15.32 17.04
N LYS A 351 1.24 -15.78 15.80
CA LYS A 351 2.16 -16.70 15.12
C LYS A 351 2.51 -16.22 13.71
N VAL A 352 3.66 -16.68 13.21
CA VAL A 352 4.10 -16.44 11.82
C VAL A 352 4.51 -17.77 11.20
N TYR A 353 3.81 -18.12 10.12
CA TYR A 353 4.05 -19.34 9.37
C TYR A 353 5.02 -19.06 8.24
N ILE A 354 6.10 -19.85 8.15
CA ILE A 354 7.08 -19.80 7.08
C ILE A 354 6.81 -20.95 6.11
N TYR A 355 6.63 -20.61 4.85
CA TYR A 355 6.42 -21.58 3.78
C TYR A 355 7.59 -21.51 2.80
N HIS A 356 8.21 -22.66 2.55
CA HIS A 356 9.21 -22.78 1.49
C HIS A 356 8.55 -23.09 0.15
N SER A 357 9.21 -22.66 -0.91
CA SER A 357 8.78 -22.93 -2.28
C SER A 357 9.65 -24.00 -2.96
N SER A 358 9.35 -24.30 -4.22
CA SER A 358 10.00 -25.35 -5.03
C SER A 358 9.73 -25.10 -6.51
N ALA A 359 10.31 -25.91 -7.40
CA ALA A 359 10.05 -25.80 -8.84
C ALA A 359 8.57 -25.98 -9.21
N GLU A 360 7.80 -26.69 -8.38
CA GLU A 360 6.35 -26.86 -8.53
C GLU A 360 5.52 -25.72 -7.92
N GLY A 361 6.17 -24.73 -7.31
CA GLY A 361 5.56 -23.61 -6.59
C GLY A 361 5.59 -23.77 -5.07
N LEU A 362 4.67 -23.09 -4.39
CA LEU A 362 4.61 -23.06 -2.93
C LEU A 362 4.18 -24.41 -2.32
N LEU A 363 4.88 -24.85 -1.29
CA LEU A 363 4.51 -26.06 -0.55
C LEU A 363 3.32 -25.80 0.38
N ASP A 364 2.42 -26.77 0.52
CA ASP A 364 1.17 -26.65 1.28
C ASP A 364 1.34 -26.67 2.81
N LYS A 365 2.51 -27.11 3.29
CA LYS A 365 2.83 -27.20 4.73
C LYS A 365 3.88 -26.19 5.14
N PRO A 366 3.66 -25.49 6.26
CA PRO A 366 4.67 -24.60 6.81
C PRO A 366 5.88 -25.40 7.27
N ARG A 367 7.06 -24.83 7.07
CA ARG A 367 8.34 -25.39 7.48
C ARG A 367 8.72 -24.93 8.89
N GLN A 368 8.21 -23.78 9.29
CA GLN A 368 8.33 -23.24 10.65
C GLN A 368 7.08 -22.43 11.01
N VAL A 369 6.76 -22.37 12.30
CA VAL A 369 5.63 -21.61 12.88
C VAL A 369 6.11 -20.85 14.11
#